data_AF-A0A259SBU5-F1
#
_entry.id   AF-A0A259SBU5-F1
#
_cell.length_a   1.000
_cell.length_b   1.000
_cell.length_c   1.000
_cell.angle_alpha   90.00
_cell.angle_beta   90.00
_cell.angle_gamma   90.00
#
_symmetry.space_group_name_H-M   'P 1'
#
loop_
_entity.id
_entity.type
_entity.pdbx_description
1 polymer ?
#
loop_
_entity_poly.entity_id
_entity_poly.type
_entity_poly.pdbx_seq_one_letter_code
_entity_poly.pdbx_strand_id
1 'polypeptide(L)'
;LYALANTTPPKPGLVFDTEGDEIIVEVWALPRSALADFIQEIPPPLGLGSLTLVDGRQVTGFICEPRALQDAKDVTAFGGWRAYIASRQSAPLAPQPKGITHA
;
A
#
# COMPACT_ATOMS: atom_id res chain seq x y z
N LEU A 1 0.69 2.16 -7.82
CA LEU A 1 0.47 1.85 -6.38
C LEU A 1 -0.17 3.04 -5.69
N TYR A 2 -1.26 2.83 -4.96
CA TYR A 2 -1.99 3.91 -4.30
C TYR A 2 -2.01 3.72 -2.78
N ALA A 3 -2.00 4.83 -2.03
CA ALA A 3 -2.36 4.86 -0.63
C ALA A 3 -3.85 5.20 -0.51
N LEU A 4 -4.65 4.24 0.00
CA LEU A 4 -6.10 4.38 0.06
C LEU A 4 -6.51 5.42 1.11
N ALA A 5 -7.41 6.32 0.72
CA ALA A 5 -7.96 7.33 1.61
C ALA A 5 -8.77 6.70 2.75
N ASN A 6 -8.84 7.39 3.89
CA ASN A 6 -9.72 7.07 5.01
C ASN A 6 -9.56 5.64 5.58
N THR A 7 -8.35 5.08 5.52
CA THR A 7 -8.02 3.77 6.10
C THR A 7 -7.16 3.90 7.36
N THR A 8 -7.53 3.15 8.41
CA THR A 8 -6.74 3.03 9.65
C THR A 8 -6.62 1.55 10.03
N PRO A 9 -5.41 0.97 10.06
CA PRO A 9 -4.14 1.57 9.63
C PRO A 9 -4.15 1.92 8.13
N PRO A 10 -3.23 2.80 7.66
CA PRO A 10 -3.09 3.09 6.25
C PRO A 10 -2.92 1.80 5.43
N LYS A 11 -3.56 1.74 4.27
CA LYS A 11 -3.60 0.54 3.43
C LYS A 11 -3.18 0.84 1.99
N PRO A 12 -2.32 0.00 1.37
CA PRO A 12 -2.01 0.12 -0.05
C PRO A 12 -3.14 -0.46 -0.92
N GLY A 13 -3.30 0.09 -2.11
CA GLY A 13 -4.07 -0.48 -3.20
C GLY A 13 -3.22 -0.64 -4.45
N LEU A 14 -3.10 -1.87 -4.96
CA LEU A 14 -2.39 -2.15 -6.20
C LEU A 14 -3.40 -2.32 -7.33
N VAL A 15 -3.14 -1.66 -8.45
CA VAL A 15 -3.90 -1.79 -9.70
C VAL A 15 -2.93 -1.89 -10.86
N PHE A 16 -3.35 -2.58 -11.91
CA PHE A 16 -2.61 -2.62 -13.16
C PHE A 16 -2.83 -1.33 -13.95
N ASP A 17 -1.74 -0.78 -14.46
CA ASP A 17 -1.75 0.35 -15.39
C ASP A 17 -0.64 0.11 -16.42
N THR A 18 -0.93 0.36 -17.70
CA THR A 18 0.06 0.23 -18.79
C THR A 18 1.18 1.26 -18.70
N GLU A 19 0.94 2.38 -18.01
CA GLU A 19 1.94 3.43 -17.76
C GLU A 19 2.48 3.36 -16.31
N GLY A 20 2.19 2.28 -15.58
CA GLY A 20 2.64 2.09 -14.20
C GLY A 20 4.10 1.62 -14.09
N ASP A 21 4.69 1.81 -12.92
CA ASP A 21 6.04 1.34 -12.60
C ASP A 21 6.06 0.03 -11.80
N GLU A 22 7.22 -0.61 -11.75
CA GLU A 22 7.51 -1.76 -10.91
C GLU A 22 7.36 -1.43 -9.41
N ILE A 23 6.74 -2.34 -8.66
CA ILE A 23 6.52 -2.20 -7.22
C ILE A 23 7.13 -3.40 -6.50
N ILE A 24 7.95 -3.14 -5.47
CA ILE A 24 8.51 -4.20 -4.65
C ILE A 24 7.40 -4.94 -3.88
N VAL A 25 7.45 -6.27 -3.92
CA VAL A 25 6.48 -7.16 -3.26
C VAL A 25 7.20 -8.24 -2.46
N GLU A 26 6.50 -8.82 -1.49
CA GLU A 26 6.94 -10.02 -0.78
C GLU A 26 6.08 -11.20 -1.26
N VAL A 27 6.72 -12.32 -1.61
CA VAL A 27 6.04 -13.53 -2.07
C VAL A 27 6.08 -14.57 -0.97
N TRP A 28 4.89 -15.00 -0.53
CA TRP A 28 4.71 -15.95 0.57
C TRP A 28 4.05 -17.24 0.08
N ALA A 29 4.49 -18.38 0.63
CA ALA A 29 3.80 -19.65 0.43
C ALA A 29 2.65 -19.78 1.43
N LEU A 30 1.43 -19.97 0.93
CA LEU A 30 0.24 -20.21 1.75
C LEU A 30 -0.23 -21.66 1.57
N PRO A 31 -0.42 -22.43 2.65
CA PRO A 31 -1.04 -23.75 2.55
C PRO A 31 -2.43 -23.66 1.94
N ARG A 32 -2.76 -24.56 1.00
CA ARG A 32 -4.07 -24.57 0.33
C ARG A 32 -5.25 -24.63 1.31
N SER A 33 -5.07 -25.36 2.42
CA SER A 33 -6.09 -25.50 3.47
C SER A 33 -6.39 -24.19 4.21
N ALA A 34 -5.46 -23.23 4.21
CA ALA A 34 -5.63 -21.95 4.90
C ALA A 34 -6.17 -20.84 3.97
N LEU A 35 -6.35 -21.11 2.67
CA LEU A 35 -6.70 -20.07 1.69
C LEU A 35 -8.08 -19.46 1.96
N ALA A 36 -9.09 -20.28 2.30
CA ALA A 36 -10.44 -19.80 2.52
C ALA A 36 -10.51 -18.86 3.74
N ASP A 37 -9.86 -19.23 4.84
CA ASP A 37 -9.78 -18.41 6.04
C ASP A 37 -9.00 -17.12 5.77
N PHE A 38 -7.88 -17.21 5.04
CA PHE A 38 -7.10 -16.04 4.65
C PHE A 38 -7.90 -15.05 3.80
N ILE A 39 -8.71 -15.52 2.85
CA ILE A 39 -9.54 -14.66 1.99
C ILE A 39 -10.62 -13.93 2.81
N GLN A 40 -11.20 -14.57 3.82
CA GLN A 40 -12.22 -13.95 4.68
C GLN A 40 -11.68 -12.74 5.46
N GLU A 41 -10.37 -12.68 5.71
CA GLU A 41 -9.70 -11.57 6.37
C GLU A 41 -9.34 -10.40 5.43
N ILE A 42 -9.75 -10.46 4.15
CA ILE A 42 -9.48 -9.42 3.15
C ILE A 42 -10.75 -8.58 2.94
N PRO A 43 -10.95 -7.50 3.71
CA PRO A 43 -12.14 -6.67 3.55
C PRO A 43 -12.06 -5.84 2.25
N PRO A 44 -13.22 -5.51 1.65
CA PRO A 44 -13.29 -4.50 0.61
C PRO A 44 -12.57 -3.21 1.03
N PRO A 45 -11.92 -2.49 0.10
CA PRO A 45 -11.96 -2.69 -1.35
C PRO A 45 -10.83 -3.59 -1.89
N LEU A 46 -10.20 -4.40 -1.04
CA LEU A 46 -9.13 -5.30 -1.48
C LEU A 46 -9.69 -6.62 -2.00
N GLY A 47 -8.92 -7.24 -2.88
CA GLY A 47 -9.16 -8.60 -3.35
C GLY A 47 -7.86 -9.30 -3.70
N LEU A 48 -7.97 -10.57 -4.10
CA LEU A 48 -6.86 -11.32 -4.68
C LEU A 48 -7.02 -11.37 -6.20
N GLY A 49 -5.93 -11.09 -6.92
CA GLY A 49 -5.84 -11.17 -8.36
C GLY A 49 -4.49 -11.73 -8.80
N SER A 50 -4.28 -11.82 -10.11
CA SER A 50 -3.00 -12.22 -10.69
C SER A 50 -2.06 -11.03 -10.79
N LEU A 51 -0.82 -11.20 -10.34
CA LEU A 51 0.29 -10.27 -10.55
C LEU A 51 1.35 -10.92 -11.44
N THR A 52 1.97 -10.13 -12.29
CA THR A 52 3.17 -10.52 -13.05
C THR A 52 4.38 -9.94 -12.37
N LEU A 53 5.33 -10.80 -11.97
CA LEU A 53 6.61 -10.38 -11.43
C LEU A 53 7.58 -10.03 -12.55
N VAL A 54 8.62 -9.25 -12.23
CA VAL A 54 9.68 -8.84 -13.17
C VAL A 54 10.40 -10.03 -13.83
N ASP A 55 10.43 -11.19 -13.15
CA ASP A 55 10.99 -12.43 -13.67
C ASP A 55 10.01 -13.24 -14.56
N GLY A 56 8.84 -12.67 -14.86
CA GLY A 56 7.80 -13.27 -15.69
C GLY A 56 6.88 -14.25 -14.98
N ARG A 57 7.11 -14.57 -13.69
CA ARG A 57 6.20 -15.45 -12.94
C ARG A 57 4.85 -14.77 -12.73
N GLN A 58 3.78 -15.55 -12.85
CA GLN A 58 2.45 -15.15 -12.38
C GLN A 58 2.22 -15.68 -10.96
N VAL A 59 1.77 -14.80 -10.06
CA VAL A 59 1.46 -15.13 -8.67
C VAL A 59 0.11 -14.54 -8.28
N THR A 60 -0.53 -15.11 -7.27
CA THR A 60 -1.68 -14.46 -6.62
C THR A 60 -1.16 -13.33 -5.72
N GLY A 61 -1.76 -12.15 -5.81
CA GLY A 61 -1.43 -11.01 -4.95
C GLY A 61 -2.61 -10.09 -4.71
N PHE A 62 -2.42 -9.13 -3.80
CA PHE A 62 -3.46 -8.17 -3.45
C PHE A 62 -3.67 -7.17 -4.59
N ILE A 63 -4.94 -6.97 -4.95
CA ILE A 63 -5.40 -5.92 -5.87
C ILE A 63 -6.43 -5.04 -5.18
N CYS A 64 -6.77 -3.91 -5.81
CA CYS A 64 -7.75 -2.96 -5.31
C CYS A 64 -8.86 -2.75 -6.34
N GLU A 65 -10.10 -2.68 -5.87
CA GLU A 65 -11.23 -2.29 -6.70
C GLU A 65 -11.05 -0.84 -7.23
N PRO A 66 -11.36 -0.55 -8.50
CA PRO A 66 -11.16 0.78 -9.10
C PRO A 66 -11.87 1.91 -8.35
N ARG A 67 -13.04 1.64 -7.76
CA ARG A 67 -13.81 2.64 -7.00
C ARG A 67 -13.05 3.24 -5.82
N ALA A 68 -12.09 2.50 -5.26
CA ALA A 68 -11.32 2.95 -4.12
C ALA A 68 -10.17 3.90 -4.51
N LEU A 69 -9.94 4.12 -5.80
CA LEU A 69 -8.87 5.00 -6.29
C LEU A 69 -9.28 6.48 -6.36
N GLN A 70 -10.59 6.79 -6.32
CA GLN A 70 -11.09 8.15 -6.56
C GLN A 70 -10.42 9.21 -5.66
N ASP A 71 -10.23 8.89 -4.38
CA ASP A 71 -9.57 9.76 -3.40
C ASP A 71 -8.19 9.25 -2.98
N ALA A 72 -7.69 8.20 -3.62
CA ALA A 72 -6.43 7.58 -3.23
C ALA A 72 -5.25 8.39 -3.75
N LYS A 73 -4.18 8.45 -2.95
CA LYS A 73 -2.95 9.11 -3.35
C LYS A 73 -2.08 8.16 -4.16
N ASP A 74 -1.66 8.56 -5.36
CA ASP A 74 -0.62 7.84 -6.08
C ASP A 74 0.71 7.92 -5.32
N VAL A 75 1.28 6.75 -5.02
CA VAL A 75 2.55 6.57 -4.32
C VAL A 75 3.50 5.67 -5.09
N THR A 76 3.25 5.48 -6.39
CA THR A 76 4.05 4.65 -7.31
C THR A 76 5.52 5.06 -7.29
N ALA A 77 5.81 6.35 -7.28
CA ALA A 77 7.17 6.90 -7.25
C ALA A 77 8.03 6.49 -6.03
N PHE A 78 7.43 5.93 -4.97
CA PHE A 78 8.17 5.40 -3.83
C PHE A 78 8.71 3.97 -4.08
N GLY A 79 8.32 3.32 -5.18
CA GLY A 79 8.72 1.95 -5.54
C GLY A 79 8.20 0.85 -4.59
N GLY A 80 7.47 1.21 -3.54
CA GLY A 80 7.03 0.27 -2.52
C GLY A 80 6.32 0.89 -1.33
N TRP A 81 5.47 0.09 -0.68
CA TRP A 81 4.68 0.53 0.47
C TRP A 81 5.55 0.92 1.68
N ARG A 82 6.61 0.15 1.96
CA ARG A 82 7.50 0.40 3.10
C ARG A 82 8.22 1.76 2.97
N ALA A 83 8.68 2.10 1.76
CA ALA A 83 9.33 3.38 1.48
C ALA A 83 8.36 4.56 1.66
N TYR A 84 7.11 4.43 1.18
CA TYR A 84 6.08 5.44 1.40
C TYR A 84 5.73 5.63 2.88
N ILE A 85 5.59 4.56 3.66
CA ILE A 85 5.33 4.69 5.10
C ILE A 85 6.48 5.38 5.84
N ALA A 86 7.73 5.05 5.50
CA ALA A 86 8.90 5.70 6.09
C ALA A 86 8.89 7.21 5.81
N SER A 87 8.56 7.64 4.58
CA SER A 87 8.52 9.06 4.23
C SER A 87 7.44 9.85 4.99
N ARG A 88 6.39 9.19 5.47
CA ARG A 88 5.35 9.81 6.32
C ARG A 88 5.79 10.04 7.75
N GLN A 89 6.67 9.18 8.26
CA GLN A 89 7.20 9.28 9.62
C GLN A 89 8.28 10.35 9.74
N SER A 90 8.93 10.70 8.62
CA SER A 90 9.95 11.76 8.54
C SER A 90 9.40 13.17 8.35
N ALA A 91 8.09 13.41 8.50
CA ALA A 91 7.54 14.76 8.45
C ALA A 91 8.17 15.65 9.53
N PRO A 92 8.54 16.93 9.23
CA PRO A 92 9.31 17.74 10.17
C PRO A 92 8.53 17.96 11.47
N LEU A 93 9.22 17.85 12.61
CA LEU A 93 8.76 18.40 13.88
C LEU A 93 8.32 19.85 13.64
N ALA A 94 7.08 20.18 14.04
CA ALA A 94 6.62 21.56 14.05
C ALA A 94 7.65 22.43 14.80
N PRO A 95 7.96 23.65 14.33
CA PRO A 95 8.91 24.52 15.02
C PRO A 95 8.44 24.75 16.46
N GLN A 96 9.30 24.41 17.42
CA GLN A 96 9.06 24.63 18.84
C GLN A 96 8.74 26.11 19.07
N PRO A 97 7.68 26.45 19.84
CA PRO A 97 7.41 27.83 20.20
C PRO A 97 8.62 28.38 20.96
N LYS A 98 9.16 29.52 20.50
CA LYS A 98 10.24 30.23 21.19
C LYS A 98 9.77 30.54 22.61
N GLY A 99 10.48 30.00 23.60
CA GLY A 99 10.14 30.16 25.01
C GLY A 99 9.92 31.62 25.37
N ILE A 100 8.80 31.89 26.04
CA ILE A 100 8.55 33.15 26.74
C ILE A 100 9.51 33.23 27.92
N THR A 101 10.55 34.05 27.81
CA THR A 101 11.37 34.45 28.95
C THR A 101 10.51 35.37 29.82
N HIS A 102 10.04 34.88 30.96
CA HIS A 102 9.57 35.76 32.03
C HIS A 102 10.79 36.31 32.77
N ALA A 103 10.88 37.64 32.79
CA ALA A 103 11.81 38.41 33.62
C ALA A 103 11.37 38.37 35.09
#